data_AF-A0A7V4IK05-F1
#
_entry.id   AF-A0A7V4IK05-F1
#
_cell.length_a   1.000
_cell.length_b   1.000
_cell.length_c   1.000
_cell.angle_alpha   90.00
_cell.angle_beta   90.00
_cell.angle_gamma   90.00
#
_symmetry.space_group_name_H-M   'P 1'
#
loop_
_entity.id
_entity.type
_entity.pdbx_description
1 polymer ?
#
loop_
_entity_poly.entity_id
_entity_poly.type
_entity_poly.pdbx_seq_one_letter_code
_entity_poly.pdbx_strand_id
1 'polypeptide(L)'
;MLLPQSFYVRSSLKVAQDLLGFFLIRKIELDNGKFAAIKTMIVETEAYDGSHDLACHASRGMTERNKVLFGEPGYFYVYFTYGMHFMLNVVTDKP
;
A
#
# COMPACT_ATOMS: atom_id res chain seq x y z
N MET A 1 -12.51 -12.82 -2.68
CA MET A 1 -11.67 -12.82 -3.90
C MET A 1 -10.47 -11.92 -3.61
N LEU A 2 -9.26 -12.28 -4.03
CA LEU A 2 -8.11 -11.39 -3.92
C LEU A 2 -8.22 -10.29 -4.98
N LEU A 3 -7.83 -9.06 -4.64
CA LEU A 3 -7.81 -7.96 -5.60
C LEU A 3 -6.71 -8.21 -6.64
N PRO A 4 -7.03 -8.22 -7.95
CA PRO A 4 -6.03 -8.42 -9.00
C PRO A 4 -5.14 -7.17 -9.12
N GLN A 5 -3.97 -7.32 -9.74
CA GLN A 5 -3.08 -6.17 -10.01
C GLN A 5 -3.81 -5.04 -10.76
N SER A 6 -4.70 -5.39 -11.71
CA SER A 6 -5.53 -4.44 -12.47
C SER A 6 -6.42 -3.54 -11.60
N PHE A 7 -6.73 -3.94 -10.37
CA PHE A 7 -7.42 -3.07 -9.41
C PHE A 7 -6.55 -1.88 -8.98
N TYR A 8 -5.23 -2.05 -8.92
CA TYR A 8 -4.30 -1.01 -8.50
C TYR A 8 -3.80 -0.15 -9.67
N VAL A 9 -3.97 -0.59 -10.92
CA VAL A 9 -3.65 0.18 -12.15
C VAL A 9 -4.71 1.26 -12.41
N ARG A 10 -4.95 2.13 -11.43
CA ARG A 10 -5.93 3.23 -11.43
C ARG A 10 -5.38 4.35 -10.55
N SER A 11 -5.95 5.55 -10.69
CA SER A 11 -5.60 6.71 -9.85
C SER A 11 -5.63 6.39 -8.36
N SER A 12 -4.61 6.83 -7.62
CA SER A 12 -4.53 6.75 -6.16
C SER A 12 -5.83 7.12 -5.45
N LEU A 13 -6.48 8.21 -5.88
CA LEU A 13 -7.76 8.67 -5.35
C LEU A 13 -8.87 7.62 -5.48
N LYS A 14 -9.00 7.01 -6.67
CA LYS A 14 -10.04 6.01 -6.93
C LYS A 14 -9.77 4.70 -6.19
N VAL A 15 -8.50 4.29 -6.11
CA VAL A 15 -8.10 3.09 -5.38
C VAL A 15 -8.36 3.26 -3.88
N ALA A 16 -7.97 4.40 -3.30
CA ALA A 16 -8.20 4.69 -1.88
C ALA A 16 -9.70 4.59 -1.52
N GLN A 17 -10.57 5.26 -2.29
CA GLN A 17 -12.01 5.20 -2.09
C GLN A 17 -12.57 3.78 -2.22
N ASP A 18 -12.17 3.06 -3.27
CA ASP A 18 -12.72 1.72 -3.56
C ASP A 18 -12.15 0.63 -2.64
N LEU A 19 -11.07 0.90 -1.89
CA LEU A 19 -10.52 -0.03 -0.89
C LEU A 19 -11.34 -0.07 0.40
N LEU A 20 -12.14 0.96 0.69
CA LEU A 20 -12.98 0.99 1.88
C LEU A 20 -13.96 -0.20 1.88
N GLY A 21 -14.04 -0.90 3.00
CA GLY A 21 -14.84 -2.11 3.17
C GLY A 21 -14.16 -3.41 2.71
N PHE A 22 -13.02 -3.34 2.01
CA PHE A 22 -12.20 -4.54 1.75
C PHE A 22 -11.45 -4.99 3.01
N PHE A 23 -11.02 -6.24 3.01
CA PHE A 23 -10.24 -6.80 4.11
C PHE A 23 -8.76 -6.91 3.72
N LEU A 24 -7.88 -6.36 4.56
CA LEU A 24 -6.47 -6.74 4.57
C LEU A 24 -6.32 -8.07 5.31
N ILE A 25 -5.72 -9.05 4.64
CA ILE A 25 -5.53 -10.40 5.17
C ILE A 25 -4.04 -10.69 5.29
N ARG A 26 -3.54 -10.87 6.52
CA ARG A 26 -2.17 -11.30 6.79
C ARG A 26 -2.17 -12.77 7.19
N LYS A 27 -1.56 -13.61 6.36
CA LYS A 27 -1.28 -15.01 6.69
C LYS A 27 -0.02 -15.06 7.57
N ILE A 28 -0.10 -15.79 8.68
CA ILE A 28 0.98 -15.92 9.66
C ILE A 28 1.26 -17.41 9.84
N GLU A 29 2.52 -17.79 9.64
CA GLU A 29 2.98 -19.14 9.96
C GLU A 29 3.16 -19.30 11.47
N LEU A 30 2.72 -20.44 11.99
CA LEU A 30 2.80 -20.80 13.40
C LEU A 30 3.92 -21.83 13.61
N ASP A 31 4.45 -21.92 14.82
CA ASP A 31 5.56 -22.82 15.18
C ASP A 31 5.30 -24.30 14.89
N ASN A 32 4.03 -24.70 14.76
CA ASN A 32 3.60 -26.06 14.42
C ASN A 32 3.42 -26.30 12.90
N GLY A 33 3.89 -25.38 12.05
CA GLY A 33 3.76 -25.44 10.59
C GLY A 33 2.35 -25.18 10.06
N LYS A 34 1.40 -24.80 10.91
CA LYS A 34 0.06 -24.36 10.50
C LYS A 34 0.07 -22.86 10.20
N PHE A 35 -1.02 -22.39 9.59
CA PHE A 35 -1.21 -20.97 9.32
C PHE A 35 -2.42 -20.41 10.06
N ALA A 36 -2.25 -19.24 10.64
CA ALA A 36 -3.33 -18.36 11.05
C ALA A 36 -3.54 -17.23 10.02
N ALA A 37 -4.70 -16.60 10.06
CA ALA A 37 -4.98 -15.41 9.25
C ALA A 37 -5.55 -14.31 10.14
N ILE A 38 -4.91 -13.15 10.12
CA ILE A 38 -5.50 -11.92 10.66
C ILE A 38 -6.26 -11.24 9.52
N LYS A 39 -7.52 -10.89 9.76
CA LYS A 39 -8.38 -10.20 8.81
C LYS A 39 -8.85 -8.90 9.44
N THR A 40 -8.59 -7.78 8.78
CA THR A 40 -9.00 -6.46 9.24
C THR A 40 -9.67 -5.72 8.10
N MET A 41 -10.84 -5.14 8.36
CA MET A 41 -11.52 -4.30 7.38
C MET A 41 -10.81 -2.95 7.27
N ILE A 42 -10.60 -2.51 6.04
CA ILE A 42 -10.08 -1.17 5.73
C ILE A 42 -11.26 -0.20 5.88
N VAL A 43 -11.19 0.66 6.88
CA VAL A 43 -12.23 1.66 7.18
C VAL A 43 -11.77 3.09 6.88
N GLU A 44 -10.48 3.26 6.61
CA GLU A 44 -9.86 4.56 6.34
C GLU A 44 -8.67 4.36 5.38
N THR A 45 -8.47 5.34 4.49
CA THR A 45 -7.39 5.39 3.50
C THR A 45 -7.03 6.85 3.20
N GLU A 46 -5.77 7.11 2.90
CA GLU A 46 -5.30 8.36 2.33
C GLU A 46 -4.77 8.12 0.91
N ALA A 47 -4.92 9.11 0.02
CA ALA A 47 -4.38 9.08 -1.33
C ALA A 47 -3.24 10.11 -1.44
N TYR A 48 -2.13 9.70 -2.04
CA TYR A 48 -0.96 10.53 -2.29
C TYR A 48 -0.67 10.58 -3.79
N ASP A 49 -0.80 11.76 -4.40
CA ASP A 49 -0.85 11.93 -5.87
C ASP A 49 0.53 12.25 -6.48
N GLY A 50 1.48 11.34 -6.25
CA GLY A 50 2.77 11.34 -6.93
C GLY A 50 3.59 12.62 -6.72
N SER A 51 4.17 13.13 -7.81
CA SER A 51 5.14 14.24 -7.77
C SER A 51 4.50 15.61 -7.53
N HIS A 52 3.21 15.77 -7.84
CA HIS A 52 2.47 17.03 -7.69
C HIS A 52 1.97 17.24 -6.26
N ASP A 53 1.80 16.15 -5.51
CA ASP A 53 1.41 16.18 -4.11
C ASP A 53 2.64 16.37 -3.21
N LEU A 54 2.79 17.57 -2.65
CA LEU A 54 3.90 17.93 -1.76
C LEU A 54 3.96 17.10 -0.47
N ALA A 55 2.86 16.45 -0.06
CA ALA A 55 2.85 15.54 1.07
C ALA A 55 3.36 14.13 0.70
N CYS A 56 3.35 13.79 -0.60
CA CYS A 56 3.81 12.50 -1.07
C CYS A 56 5.33 12.39 -1.04
N HIS A 57 5.85 11.23 -0.63
CA HIS A 57 7.28 10.93 -0.69
C HIS A 57 7.86 10.96 -2.12
N ALA A 58 7.03 10.86 -3.16
CA ALA A 58 7.45 10.96 -4.56
C ALA A 58 7.69 12.41 -5.02
N SER A 59 7.18 13.43 -4.32
CA SER A 59 7.37 14.86 -4.67
C SER A 59 8.83 15.31 -4.71
N ARG A 60 9.71 14.62 -3.97
CA ARG A 60 11.15 14.91 -3.92
C ARG A 60 11.96 14.06 -4.91
N GLY A 61 11.28 13.38 -5.83
CA GLY A 61 11.90 12.44 -6.75
C GLY A 61 12.23 11.08 -6.12
N MET A 62 12.89 10.25 -6.92
CA MET A 62 13.23 8.89 -6.54
C MET A 62 14.49 8.83 -5.67
N THR A 63 14.44 7.97 -4.67
CA THR A 63 15.51 7.62 -3.73
C THR A 63 15.50 6.11 -3.53
N GLU A 64 16.58 5.52 -3.01
CA GLU A 64 16.60 4.08 -2.71
C GLU A 64 15.46 3.62 -1.79
N ARG A 65 15.03 4.50 -0.88
CA ARG A 65 13.94 4.21 0.07
C ARG A 65 12.58 4.14 -0.62
N ASN A 66 12.27 5.07 -1.52
CA ASN A 66 10.94 5.23 -2.12
C ASN A 66 10.85 4.69 -3.55
N LYS A 67 11.90 4.04 -4.10
CA LYS A 67 11.94 3.52 -5.47
C LYS A 67 10.74 2.63 -5.83
N VAL A 68 10.15 1.94 -4.85
CA VAL A 68 8.94 1.12 -5.03
C VAL A 68 7.75 1.95 -5.51
N LEU A 69 7.64 3.22 -5.09
CA LEU A 69 6.57 4.13 -5.55
C LEU A 69 6.61 4.41 -7.06
N PHE A 70 7.74 4.16 -7.71
CA PHE A 70 7.94 4.37 -9.16
C PHE A 70 7.91 3.04 -9.94
N GLY A 71 7.56 1.95 -9.27
CA GLY A 71 7.49 0.61 -9.83
C GLY A 71 6.06 0.16 -10.16
N GLU A 72 5.87 -1.15 -10.16
CA GLU A 72 4.59 -1.77 -10.52
C GLU A 72 3.48 -1.49 -9.48
N PRO A 73 2.24 -1.20 -9.91
CA PRO A 73 1.11 -1.06 -9.01
C PRO A 73 0.73 -2.37 -8.33
N GLY A 74 0.14 -2.28 -7.14
CA GLY A 74 -0.21 -3.40 -6.27
C GLY A 74 0.92 -3.84 -5.33
N TYR A 75 2.10 -3.20 -5.41
CA TYR A 75 3.20 -3.44 -4.50
C TYR A 75 2.97 -2.70 -3.18
N PHE A 76 3.39 -3.27 -2.07
CA PHE A 76 3.40 -2.55 -0.80
C PHE A 76 4.66 -1.68 -0.68
N TYR A 77 4.47 -0.43 -0.32
CA TYR A 77 5.53 0.45 0.15
C TYR A 77 5.39 0.63 1.68
N VAL A 78 6.27 -0.07 2.41
CA VAL A 78 6.31 0.00 3.88
C VAL A 78 7.55 0.75 4.31
N TYR A 79 7.38 1.77 5.15
CA TYR A 79 8.52 2.51 5.68
C TYR A 79 8.39 2.74 7.19
N PHE A 80 9.55 2.88 7.84
CA PHE A 80 9.67 3.17 9.26
C PHE A 80 9.66 4.69 9.48
N THR A 81 8.88 5.16 10.45
CA THR A 81 8.71 6.57 10.78
C THR A 81 8.88 6.83 12.27
N TYR A 82 9.39 8.01 12.61
CA TYR A 82 9.64 8.51 13.97
C TYR A 82 10.46 7.58 14.89
N GLY A 83 11.18 6.61 14.32
CA GLY A 83 11.96 5.65 15.11
C GLY A 83 11.11 4.61 15.86
N MET A 84 9.81 4.48 15.56
CA MET A 84 8.92 3.58 16.33
C MET A 84 7.74 2.96 15.57
N HIS A 85 7.35 3.48 14.41
CA HIS A 85 6.13 3.03 13.72
C HIS A 85 6.39 2.67 12.26
N PHE A 86 5.58 1.78 11.70
CA PHE A 86 5.60 1.45 10.28
C PHE A 86 4.33 1.93 9.61
N MET A 87 4.47 2.55 8.45
CA MET A 87 3.35 2.98 7.60
C MET A 87 3.24 2.02 6.42
N LEU A 88 2.03 1.52 6.16
CA LEU A 88 1.73 0.61 5.05
C LEU A 88 1.02 1.39 3.94
N ASN A 89 1.62 1.41 2.75
CA ASN A 89 1.06 2.03 1.56
C ASN A 89 0.98 0.99 0.45
N VAL A 90 0.10 1.19 -0.52
CA VAL A 90 0.03 0.39 -1.75
C VAL A 90 0.28 1.28 -2.95
N VAL A 91 1.13 0.84 -3.87
CA VAL A 91 1.46 1.56 -5.10
C VAL A 91 0.28 1.46 -6.06
N THR A 92 -0.10 2.58 -6.66
CA THR A 92 -1.18 2.69 -7.63
C THR A 92 -0.67 3.32 -8.92
N ASP A 93 -1.59 3.57 -9.86
CA ASP A 93 -1.30 4.19 -11.15
C ASP A 93 -0.43 3.33 -12.08
N LYS A 94 -0.30 3.79 -13.33
CA LYS A 94 0.66 3.21 -14.27
C LYS A 94 2.01 3.92 -14.06
N PRO A 95 3.14 3.19 -14.15
CA PRO A 95 4.45 3.82 -14.18
C PRO A 95 4.58 4.82 -15.34
#